data_AF-A0A8D5FKC4-F1
#
_entry.id   AF-A0A8D5FKC4-F1
#
_cell.length_a   1.000
_cell.length_b   1.000
_cell.length_c   1.000
_cell.angle_alpha   90.00
_cell.angle_beta   90.00
_cell.angle_gamma   90.00
#
_symmetry.space_group_name_H-M   'P 1'
#
loop_
_entity.id
_entity.type
_entity.pdbx_description
1 polymer ?
#
loop_
_entity_poly.entity_id
_entity_poly.type
_entity_poly.pdbx_seq_one_letter_code
_entity_poly.pdbx_strand_id
1 'polypeptide(L)'
;MHELLKLYNRIVQRVNINLRELNFDITPFAQELIQPDNMNKFYAFYGITPDHPLDLDFQHSALAGSYFLGKCRITNSVLYKSDIRGDELKRKGHVFKYDRFDIPLTRDEAIIIDDSALVKTLVHNFSHDPETPETFFIKDTLAMDYSNIHGAPSDGCFLGPFATVDLTTMRDCAIGAYSYIQAGEIYHLDIDPGTVWVNSPHNFNFLYTYPVKQLSQYVSLSPEHIPWGTLFDFIDNHKEAFQRVFDVVNLEAIESIPATASLDRYAVVLPTTKIEDNVLIAQRAYLENSFLGKGSNAQENCFIINSHLSGFNVTAHGAKLICTHLGSGVFTGFNSFIYGKEDAPVSVGKGSIIMPHTIIDIDEPLEIPDNYLVWGLIRNSRELMENSVSLNELEKIETSFSRGRMHFEGKGLSL
;
A
#
# COMPACT_ATOMS: atom_id res chain seq x y z
N MET A 1 13.78 -6.35 27.16
CA MET A 1 12.61 -7.16 27.53
C MET A 1 11.59 -6.35 28.33
N HIS A 2 11.82 -6.05 29.62
CA HIS A 2 10.83 -5.36 30.46
C HIS A 2 10.37 -3.98 29.94
N GLU A 3 11.31 -3.10 29.58
CA GLU A 3 10.97 -1.76 29.08
C GLU A 3 10.24 -1.79 27.73
N LEU A 4 10.58 -2.75 26.86
CA LEU A 4 9.86 -2.95 25.59
C LEU A 4 8.41 -3.38 25.83
N LEU A 5 8.19 -4.32 26.76
CA LEU A 5 6.84 -4.76 27.12
C LEU A 5 6.02 -3.63 27.75
N LYS A 6 6.63 -2.82 28.63
CA LYS A 6 5.96 -1.63 29.19
C LYS A 6 5.59 -0.63 28.10
N LEU A 7 6.52 -0.35 27.19
CA LEU A 7 6.29 0.55 26.06
C LEU A 7 5.12 0.06 25.22
N TYR A 8 5.17 -1.21 24.81
CA TYR A 8 4.14 -1.81 23.99
C TYR A 8 2.77 -1.82 24.68
N ASN A 9 2.70 -2.22 25.95
CA ASN A 9 1.45 -2.20 26.72
C ASN A 9 0.89 -0.78 26.86
N ARG A 10 1.75 0.24 27.03
CA ARG A 10 1.33 1.65 27.05
C ARG A 10 0.74 2.07 25.70
N ILE A 11 1.38 1.72 24.58
CA ILE A 11 0.86 1.99 23.23
C ILE A 11 -0.53 1.37 23.09
N VAL A 12 -0.67 0.08 23.44
CA VAL A 12 -1.94 -0.64 23.36
C VAL A 12 -3.04 0.06 24.16
N GLN A 13 -2.73 0.48 25.39
CA GLN A 13 -3.66 1.24 26.22
C GLN A 13 -4.07 2.57 25.59
N ARG A 14 -3.15 3.32 25.00
CA ARG A 14 -3.44 4.62 24.38
C ARG A 14 -4.34 4.49 23.16
N VAL A 15 -4.04 3.54 22.27
CA VAL A 15 -4.90 3.23 21.11
C VAL A 15 -6.30 2.82 21.57
N ASN A 16 -6.41 1.91 22.55
CA ASN A 16 -7.70 1.50 23.11
C ASN A 16 -8.50 2.65 23.74
N ILE A 17 -7.83 3.61 24.40
CA ILE A 17 -8.50 4.79 24.92
C ILE A 17 -9.11 5.59 23.78
N ASN A 18 -8.40 5.81 22.67
CA ASN A 18 -8.94 6.53 21.51
C ASN A 18 -10.12 5.78 20.86
N LEU A 19 -10.00 4.46 20.69
CA LEU A 19 -11.03 3.61 20.07
C LEU A 19 -12.19 3.22 21.00
N ARG A 20 -12.22 3.71 22.24
CA ARG A 20 -13.22 3.33 23.26
C ARG A 20 -14.67 3.55 22.80
N GLU A 21 -14.93 4.57 22.00
CA GLU A 21 -16.28 4.93 21.55
C GLU A 21 -16.79 3.98 20.45
N LEU A 22 -15.88 3.33 19.73
CA LEU A 22 -16.18 2.26 18.79
C LEU A 22 -16.40 0.91 19.47
N ASN A 23 -16.09 0.79 20.77
CA ASN A 23 -16.00 -0.49 21.49
C ASN A 23 -15.01 -1.47 20.81
N PHE A 24 -13.97 -0.95 20.17
CA PHE A 24 -12.96 -1.74 19.47
C PHE A 24 -11.74 -1.94 20.39
N ASP A 25 -11.52 -3.18 20.83
CA ASP A 25 -10.35 -3.54 21.65
C ASP A 25 -9.23 -4.12 20.78
N ILE A 26 -8.10 -3.42 20.70
CA ILE A 26 -6.93 -3.86 19.94
C ILE A 26 -6.07 -4.88 20.69
N THR A 27 -6.33 -5.16 21.97
CA THR A 27 -5.53 -6.06 22.80
C THR A 27 -5.33 -7.45 22.17
N PRO A 28 -6.38 -8.11 21.62
CA PRO A 28 -6.22 -9.43 21.01
C PRO A 28 -5.28 -9.41 19.80
N PHE A 29 -5.35 -8.37 18.98
CA PHE A 29 -4.47 -8.19 17.82
C PHE A 29 -3.02 -7.92 18.25
N ALA A 30 -2.84 -7.13 19.31
CA ALA A 30 -1.53 -6.74 19.79
C ALA A 30 -0.72 -7.89 20.40
N GLN A 31 -1.37 -8.88 21.03
CA GLN A 31 -0.68 -9.97 21.75
C GLN A 31 0.24 -10.80 20.85
N GLU A 32 -0.19 -11.07 19.62
CA GLU A 32 0.53 -11.93 18.67
C GLU A 32 1.39 -11.16 17.67
N LEU A 33 1.21 -9.83 17.58
CA LEU A 33 1.83 -9.01 16.55
C LEU A 33 3.35 -8.83 16.75
N ILE A 34 3.80 -8.73 18.01
CA ILE A 34 5.22 -8.51 18.33
C ILE A 34 5.68 -9.56 19.33
N GLN A 35 6.66 -10.35 18.92
CA GLN A 35 7.39 -11.26 19.80
C GLN A 35 8.63 -10.53 20.36
N PRO A 36 8.64 -10.12 21.65
CA PRO A 36 9.73 -9.32 22.21
C PRO A 36 11.10 -9.99 22.09
N ASP A 37 11.14 -11.33 22.19
CA ASP A 37 12.34 -12.13 22.03
C ASP A 37 12.91 -12.13 20.60
N ASN A 38 12.12 -11.70 19.62
CA ASN A 38 12.58 -11.54 18.24
C ASN A 38 13.06 -10.11 17.95
N MET A 39 12.61 -9.11 18.71
CA MET A 39 12.97 -7.71 18.49
C MET A 39 14.48 -7.44 18.65
N ASN A 40 15.20 -8.23 19.46
CA ASN A 40 16.65 -8.09 19.62
C ASN A 40 17.47 -8.80 18.53
N LYS A 41 16.82 -9.50 17.58
CA LYS A 41 17.50 -10.28 16.52
C LYS A 41 17.70 -9.51 15.22
N PHE A 42 17.17 -8.30 15.10
CA PHE A 42 17.20 -7.54 13.86
C PHE A 42 17.86 -6.18 14.04
N TYR A 43 18.62 -5.78 13.01
CA TYR A 43 19.09 -4.40 12.86
C TYR A 43 17.95 -3.48 12.41
N ALA A 44 18.17 -2.17 12.51
CA ALA A 44 17.40 -1.14 11.83
C ALA A 44 18.32 -0.42 10.84
N PHE A 45 17.75 0.12 9.77
CA PHE A 45 18.50 0.72 8.67
C PHE A 45 18.02 2.13 8.40
N TYR A 46 18.93 3.06 8.12
CA TYR A 46 18.55 4.39 7.67
C TYR A 46 19.33 4.78 6.41
N GLY A 47 18.66 5.45 5.49
CA GLY A 47 19.23 5.94 4.24
C GLY A 47 20.03 7.22 4.45
N ILE A 48 21.22 7.28 3.86
CA ILE A 48 22.07 8.48 3.82
C ILE A 48 22.30 8.82 2.36
N THR A 49 22.09 10.10 2.01
CA THR A 49 22.36 10.63 0.68
C THR A 49 23.07 11.99 0.82
N PRO A 50 23.99 12.34 -0.11
CA PRO A 50 24.58 13.67 -0.14
C PRO A 50 23.57 14.77 -0.52
N ASP A 51 22.43 14.41 -1.10
CA ASP A 51 21.51 15.36 -1.74
C ASP A 51 20.37 15.85 -0.81
N HIS A 52 20.17 15.16 0.32
CA HIS A 52 19.13 15.51 1.30
C HIS A 52 19.72 15.54 2.72
N PRO A 53 19.49 16.61 3.51
CA PRO A 53 19.93 16.65 4.91
C PRO A 53 19.30 15.52 5.72
N LEU A 54 20.13 14.75 6.41
CA LEU A 54 19.69 13.72 7.35
C LEU A 54 19.10 14.36 8.61
N ASP A 55 17.87 14.01 8.95
CA ASP A 55 17.16 14.49 10.15
C ASP A 55 16.39 13.31 10.77
N LEU A 56 17.04 12.63 11.71
CA LEU A 56 16.52 11.44 12.39
C LEU A 56 16.59 11.64 13.90
N ASP A 57 15.47 11.39 14.57
CA ASP A 57 15.36 11.50 16.03
C ASP A 57 14.58 10.31 16.59
N PHE A 58 15.28 9.38 17.26
CA PHE A 58 14.69 8.16 17.80
C PHE A 58 14.78 8.17 19.32
N GLN A 59 13.63 8.24 19.99
CA GLN A 59 13.54 8.38 21.44
C GLN A 59 12.61 7.31 22.02
N HIS A 60 13.12 6.57 23.01
CA HIS A 60 12.33 5.57 23.76
C HIS A 60 11.51 4.64 22.83
N SER A 61 12.15 4.12 21.78
CA SER A 61 11.49 3.38 20.70
C SER A 61 12.27 2.12 20.33
N ALA A 62 11.58 1.14 19.75
CA ALA A 62 12.19 -0.08 19.21
C ALA A 62 11.93 -0.16 17.70
N LEU A 63 12.97 -0.44 16.90
CA LEU A 63 12.95 -0.24 15.44
C LEU A 63 13.35 -1.51 14.66
N ALA A 64 13.17 -2.69 15.25
CA ALA A 64 13.76 -3.94 14.78
C ALA A 64 13.33 -4.31 13.35
N GLY A 65 14.30 -4.47 12.45
CA GLY A 65 14.09 -4.82 11.05
C GLY A 65 13.57 -3.69 10.17
N SER A 66 13.40 -2.47 10.72
CA SER A 66 12.74 -1.36 10.03
C SER A 66 13.72 -0.49 9.25
N TYR A 67 13.22 0.16 8.19
CA TYR A 67 13.99 0.98 7.26
C TYR A 67 13.47 2.43 7.27
N PHE A 68 14.37 3.40 7.32
CA PHE A 68 14.06 4.82 7.43
C PHE A 68 14.74 5.60 6.30
N LEU A 69 13.99 6.42 5.58
CA LEU A 69 14.51 7.31 4.54
C LEU A 69 13.89 8.70 4.70
N GLY A 70 14.68 9.76 4.54
CA GLY A 70 14.22 11.14 4.68
C GLY A 70 14.21 11.64 6.13
N LYS A 71 13.28 12.55 6.44
CA LYS A 71 13.17 13.18 7.76
C LYS A 71 12.12 12.49 8.62
N CYS A 72 12.54 11.89 9.73
CA CYS A 72 11.60 11.26 10.64
C CYS A 72 11.99 11.35 12.13
N ARG A 73 10.98 11.57 12.97
CA ARG A 73 11.07 11.48 14.43
C ARG A 73 10.19 10.34 14.92
N ILE A 74 10.74 9.45 15.72
CA ILE A 74 10.05 8.30 16.29
C ILE A 74 10.17 8.37 17.82
N THR A 75 9.06 8.58 18.52
CA THR A 75 9.02 8.71 19.98
C THR A 75 8.06 7.68 20.57
N ASN A 76 8.46 7.03 21.67
CA ASN A 76 7.58 6.11 22.41
C ASN A 76 6.87 5.06 21.51
N SER A 77 7.55 4.56 20.47
CA SER A 77 6.91 3.74 19.44
C SER A 77 7.65 2.42 19.20
N VAL A 78 6.94 1.44 18.65
CA VAL A 78 7.49 0.14 18.28
C VAL A 78 7.26 -0.10 16.79
N LEU A 79 8.34 -0.11 16.02
CA LEU A 79 8.33 -0.39 14.58
C LEU A 79 9.04 -1.72 14.35
N TYR A 80 8.32 -2.69 13.78
CA TYR A 80 8.86 -4.02 13.47
C TYR A 80 8.78 -4.32 11.98
N LYS A 81 9.93 -4.39 11.31
CA LYS A 81 10.06 -4.64 9.86
C LYS A 81 9.27 -3.68 8.98
N SER A 82 9.09 -2.45 9.44
CA SER A 82 8.31 -1.41 8.76
C SER A 82 9.21 -0.49 7.93
N ASP A 83 8.64 0.13 6.92
CA ASP A 83 9.33 1.03 6.01
C ASP A 83 8.77 2.44 6.15
N ILE A 84 9.61 3.37 6.61
CA ILE A 84 9.26 4.77 6.77
C ILE A 84 9.99 5.58 5.71
N ARG A 85 9.24 6.08 4.73
CA ARG A 85 9.79 6.64 3.50
C ARG A 85 9.37 8.08 3.30
N GLY A 86 10.33 8.97 3.52
CA GLY A 86 10.18 10.41 3.43
C GLY A 86 10.93 11.04 2.26
N ASP A 87 11.12 10.30 1.18
CA ASP A 87 11.68 10.78 -0.09
C ASP A 87 10.72 11.74 -0.83
N GLU A 88 9.40 11.60 -0.61
CA GLU A 88 8.36 12.47 -1.15
C GLU A 88 7.99 13.68 -0.27
N LEU A 89 8.63 13.85 0.90
CA LEU A 89 8.31 14.95 1.81
C LEU A 89 8.56 16.33 1.20
N LYS A 90 7.64 17.25 1.48
CA LYS A 90 7.70 18.62 0.98
C LYS A 90 8.87 19.38 1.64
N ARG A 91 9.52 20.26 0.86
CA ARG A 91 10.63 21.11 1.34
C ARG A 91 10.14 22.50 1.73
N LYS A 92 10.88 23.17 2.61
CA LYS A 92 10.70 24.59 2.95
C LYS A 92 10.60 25.43 1.68
N GLY A 93 9.62 26.33 1.64
CA GLY A 93 9.34 27.19 0.49
C GLY A 93 8.43 26.55 -0.56
N HIS A 94 8.12 25.25 -0.46
CA HIS A 94 7.03 24.65 -1.22
C HIS A 94 5.70 25.32 -0.81
N VAL A 95 4.81 25.56 -1.76
CA VAL A 95 3.45 26.04 -1.53
C VAL A 95 2.49 24.85 -1.61
N PHE A 96 1.92 24.47 -0.47
CA PHE A 96 0.84 23.48 -0.43
C PHE A 96 -0.46 24.16 -0.86
N LYS A 97 -1.13 23.60 -1.88
CA LYS A 97 -2.36 24.15 -2.43
C LYS A 97 -3.55 23.38 -1.87
N TYR A 98 -4.49 24.10 -1.28
CA TYR A 98 -5.74 23.52 -0.79
C TYR A 98 -6.91 24.44 -1.10
N ASP A 99 -7.82 23.97 -1.95
CA ASP A 99 -8.93 24.78 -2.49
C ASP A 99 -8.42 26.14 -3.03
N ARG A 100 -8.79 27.24 -2.40
CA ARG A 100 -8.38 28.61 -2.75
C ARG A 100 -7.18 29.14 -1.95
N PHE A 101 -6.58 28.30 -1.10
CA PHE A 101 -5.49 28.68 -0.20
C PHE A 101 -4.15 28.20 -0.73
N ASP A 102 -3.17 29.11 -0.69
CA ASP A 102 -1.76 28.82 -0.90
C ASP A 102 -1.07 28.87 0.47
N ILE A 103 -0.55 27.72 0.93
CA ILE A 103 0.06 27.58 2.25
C ILE A 103 1.58 27.38 2.05
N PRO A 104 2.40 28.45 2.13
CA PRO A 104 3.84 28.33 2.00
C PRO A 104 4.45 27.65 3.23
N LEU A 105 5.24 26.60 3.00
CA LEU A 105 5.97 25.90 4.04
C LEU A 105 7.11 26.76 4.57
N THR A 106 7.14 26.94 5.89
CA THR A 106 8.16 27.66 6.65
C THR A 106 9.33 26.78 7.06
N ARG A 107 9.13 25.46 7.09
CA ARG A 107 10.13 24.41 7.34
C ARG A 107 9.92 23.23 6.39
N ASP A 108 10.94 22.38 6.30
CA ASP A 108 10.78 21.08 5.64
C ASP A 108 9.76 20.24 6.41
N GLU A 109 9.00 19.45 5.69
CA GLU A 109 8.10 18.47 6.27
C GLU A 109 8.89 17.30 6.88
N ALA A 110 8.32 16.70 7.93
CA ALA A 110 8.86 15.51 8.57
C ALA A 110 7.75 14.51 8.91
N ILE A 111 8.09 13.22 8.89
CA ILE A 111 7.26 12.16 9.44
C ILE A 111 7.46 12.11 10.96
N ILE A 112 6.37 12.16 11.73
CA ILE A 112 6.42 12.09 13.20
C ILE A 112 5.57 10.92 13.67
N ILE A 113 6.19 9.94 14.32
CA ILE A 113 5.52 8.73 14.82
C ILE A 113 5.63 8.70 16.34
N ASP A 114 4.49 8.84 17.01
CA ASP A 114 4.41 8.96 18.46
C ASP A 114 3.45 7.92 19.05
N ASP A 115 3.84 7.27 20.15
CA ASP A 115 2.98 6.34 20.91
C ASP A 115 2.29 5.28 20.01
N SER A 116 2.98 4.76 18.98
CA SER A 116 2.41 3.90 17.93
C SER A 116 3.15 2.57 17.76
N ALA A 117 2.45 1.56 17.23
CA ALA A 117 3.00 0.25 16.90
C ALA A 117 2.75 -0.08 15.42
N LEU A 118 3.82 -0.16 14.61
CA LEU A 118 3.73 -0.43 13.17
C LEU A 118 4.47 -1.72 12.83
N VAL A 119 3.78 -2.70 12.26
CA VAL A 119 4.35 -4.02 11.95
C VAL A 119 4.24 -4.33 10.47
N LYS A 120 5.39 -4.46 9.81
CA LYS A 120 5.52 -4.61 8.35
C LYS A 120 4.68 -3.58 7.57
N THR A 121 4.57 -2.38 8.12
CA THR A 121 3.78 -1.29 7.54
C THR A 121 4.65 -0.47 6.61
N LEU A 122 4.10 -0.06 5.47
CA LEU A 122 4.70 0.97 4.62
C LEU A 122 4.08 2.33 4.95
N VAL A 123 4.93 3.29 5.31
CA VAL A 123 4.59 4.71 5.41
C VAL A 123 5.30 5.44 4.28
N HIS A 124 4.54 6.11 3.41
CA HIS A 124 5.07 6.77 2.22
C HIS A 124 4.24 8.00 1.85
N ASN A 125 4.73 8.78 0.88
CA ASN A 125 4.16 10.06 0.45
C ASN A 125 4.33 11.18 1.50
N PHE A 126 3.58 12.27 1.36
CA PHE A 126 3.58 13.46 2.20
C PHE A 126 2.19 13.75 2.79
N SER A 127 2.10 14.57 3.83
CA SER A 127 0.84 14.98 4.44
C SER A 127 -0.04 15.72 3.43
N HIS A 128 -1.23 15.17 3.19
CA HIS A 128 -2.30 15.78 2.40
C HIS A 128 -3.27 16.62 3.24
N ASP A 129 -2.99 16.74 4.54
CA ASP A 129 -3.78 17.53 5.48
C ASP A 129 -3.34 19.01 5.45
N PRO A 130 -4.22 19.94 5.02
CA PRO A 130 -3.92 21.37 5.04
C PRO A 130 -3.72 21.94 6.46
N GLU A 131 -4.18 21.26 7.50
CA GLU A 131 -3.94 21.66 8.89
C GLU A 131 -2.52 21.31 9.36
N THR A 132 -1.88 20.33 8.72
CA THR A 132 -0.55 19.83 9.07
C THR A 132 0.38 19.67 7.86
N PRO A 133 0.54 20.69 6.99
CA PRO A 133 1.26 20.56 5.72
C PRO A 133 2.77 20.35 5.88
N GLU A 134 3.31 20.62 7.07
CA GLU A 134 4.72 20.43 7.43
C GLU A 134 4.92 19.21 8.35
N THR A 135 3.88 18.43 8.63
CA THR A 135 3.95 17.31 9.58
C THR A 135 3.04 16.17 9.14
N PHE A 136 3.65 15.09 8.67
CA PHE A 136 2.97 13.82 8.50
C PHE A 136 3.01 13.08 9.85
N PHE A 137 1.95 13.18 10.64
CA PHE A 137 1.87 12.54 11.95
C PHE A 137 1.23 11.14 11.88
N ILE A 138 1.75 10.21 12.69
CA ILE A 138 1.13 8.93 13.02
C ILE A 138 1.20 8.79 14.54
N LYS A 139 0.06 8.94 15.21
CA LYS A 139 -0.02 9.02 16.66
C LYS A 139 -1.02 8.03 17.21
N ASP A 140 -0.71 7.43 18.35
CA ASP A 140 -1.62 6.53 19.06
C ASP A 140 -2.23 5.47 18.13
N THR A 141 -1.42 4.91 17.22
CA THR A 141 -1.88 4.06 16.11
C THR A 141 -1.26 2.67 16.16
N LEU A 142 -2.06 1.62 15.92
CA LEU A 142 -1.57 0.25 15.68
C LEU A 142 -1.84 -0.16 14.23
N ALA A 143 -0.80 -0.52 13.47
CA ALA A 143 -0.91 -0.98 12.10
C ALA A 143 -0.31 -2.39 11.93
N MET A 144 -1.10 -3.30 11.36
CA MET A 144 -0.74 -4.71 11.17
C MET A 144 -0.03 -4.95 9.82
N ASP A 145 0.40 -6.20 9.64
CA ASP A 145 1.20 -6.67 8.51
C ASP A 145 0.75 -6.14 7.13
N TYR A 146 1.70 -5.55 6.40
CA TYR A 146 1.55 -5.10 5.02
C TYR A 146 0.47 -4.02 4.81
N SER A 147 0.08 -3.32 5.88
CA SER A 147 -0.71 -2.10 5.78
C SER A 147 0.07 -0.97 5.12
N ASN A 148 -0.66 -0.06 4.46
CA ASN A 148 -0.12 1.13 3.82
C ASN A 148 -0.74 2.38 4.46
N ILE A 149 0.12 3.26 4.99
CA ILE A 149 -0.23 4.62 5.40
C ILE A 149 0.39 5.56 4.38
N HIS A 150 -0.38 5.92 3.36
CA HIS A 150 0.11 6.63 2.18
C HIS A 150 -0.45 8.06 2.16
N GLY A 151 0.38 9.04 2.56
CA GLY A 151 -0.04 10.44 2.64
C GLY A 151 -1.21 10.69 3.61
N ALA A 152 -1.33 9.85 4.64
CA ALA A 152 -2.51 9.71 5.48
C ALA A 152 -2.17 9.94 6.97
N PRO A 153 -2.16 11.20 7.45
CA PRO A 153 -1.94 11.47 8.86
C PRO A 153 -2.97 10.74 9.76
N SER A 154 -2.50 10.12 10.84
CA SER A 154 -3.31 9.22 11.68
C SER A 154 -3.21 9.55 13.16
N ASP A 155 -4.34 9.63 13.89
CA ASP A 155 -4.36 9.76 15.36
C ASP A 155 -5.40 8.83 15.98
N GLY A 156 -4.98 7.93 16.86
CA GLY A 156 -5.90 7.06 17.60
C GLY A 156 -6.48 5.91 16.79
N CYS A 157 -5.73 5.36 15.84
CA CYS A 157 -6.27 4.46 14.81
C CYS A 157 -5.81 2.98 14.93
N PHE A 158 -6.59 2.09 14.33
CA PHE A 158 -6.21 0.70 14.06
C PHE A 158 -6.27 0.41 12.56
N LEU A 159 -5.23 -0.22 12.01
CA LEU A 159 -5.20 -0.71 10.63
C LEU A 159 -4.96 -2.21 10.62
N GLY A 160 -5.93 -2.95 10.08
CA GLY A 160 -5.83 -4.39 9.87
C GLY A 160 -4.80 -4.77 8.79
N PRO A 161 -4.52 -6.08 8.63
CA PRO A 161 -3.54 -6.53 7.65
C PRO A 161 -3.93 -6.13 6.23
N PHE A 162 -2.95 -5.70 5.44
CA PHE A 162 -3.14 -5.19 4.08
C PHE A 162 -4.12 -4.01 3.95
N ALA A 163 -4.56 -3.39 5.05
CA ALA A 163 -5.37 -2.18 4.96
C ALA A 163 -4.54 -1.04 4.35
N THR A 164 -5.16 -0.26 3.48
CA THR A 164 -4.53 0.90 2.85
C THR A 164 -5.37 2.13 3.14
N VAL A 165 -4.75 3.17 3.69
CA VAL A 165 -5.36 4.49 3.77
C VAL A 165 -4.51 5.45 2.96
N ASP A 166 -5.16 6.11 2.02
CA ASP A 166 -4.54 6.87 0.96
C ASP A 166 -5.09 8.30 0.95
N LEU A 167 -4.19 9.28 1.02
CA LEU A 167 -4.48 10.72 0.98
C LEU A 167 -5.61 11.15 1.94
N THR A 168 -5.72 10.48 3.09
CA THR A 168 -6.85 10.61 4.01
C THR A 168 -6.36 10.79 5.44
N THR A 169 -6.74 11.88 6.08
CA THR A 169 -6.53 12.07 7.52
C THR A 169 -7.51 11.21 8.29
N MET A 170 -7.03 10.39 9.21
CA MET A 170 -7.85 9.50 10.02
C MET A 170 -7.74 9.84 11.50
N ARG A 171 -8.89 9.87 12.20
CA ARG A 171 -8.94 10.02 13.65
C ARG A 171 -9.90 9.04 14.30
N ASP A 172 -9.43 8.35 15.34
CA ASP A 172 -10.25 7.43 16.14
C ASP A 172 -10.99 6.40 15.27
N CYS A 173 -10.31 5.85 14.26
CA CYS A 173 -10.87 4.91 13.29
C CYS A 173 -10.26 3.51 13.43
N ALA A 174 -11.09 2.47 13.23
CA ALA A 174 -10.65 1.10 13.01
C ALA A 174 -10.88 0.71 11.55
N ILE A 175 -9.82 0.33 10.84
CA ILE A 175 -9.86 -0.05 9.43
C ILE A 175 -9.64 -1.55 9.31
N GLY A 176 -10.66 -2.27 8.86
CA GLY A 176 -10.63 -3.72 8.70
C GLY A 176 -9.58 -4.22 7.70
N ALA A 177 -9.26 -5.52 7.80
CA ALA A 177 -8.31 -6.19 6.93
C ALA A 177 -8.66 -5.99 5.44
N TYR A 178 -7.65 -5.71 4.63
CA TYR A 178 -7.77 -5.55 3.18
C TYR A 178 -8.79 -4.48 2.74
N SER A 179 -9.06 -3.49 3.58
CA SER A 179 -9.85 -2.31 3.20
C SER A 179 -8.96 -1.23 2.58
N TYR A 180 -9.46 -0.53 1.56
CA TYR A 180 -8.81 0.62 0.93
C TYR A 180 -9.68 1.86 1.14
N ILE A 181 -9.11 2.92 1.73
CA ILE A 181 -9.84 4.15 2.04
C ILE A 181 -9.12 5.37 1.45
N GLN A 182 -9.83 6.10 0.60
CA GLN A 182 -9.43 7.41 0.09
C GLN A 182 -10.63 8.35 0.17
N ALA A 183 -10.77 9.08 1.28
CA ALA A 183 -11.95 9.90 1.57
C ALA A 183 -11.63 11.34 2.03
N GLY A 184 -10.35 11.74 1.99
CA GLY A 184 -9.88 13.06 2.42
C GLY A 184 -9.76 13.15 3.94
N GLU A 185 -10.86 13.00 4.67
CA GLU A 185 -10.86 12.95 6.13
C GLU A 185 -11.92 11.99 6.67
N ILE A 186 -11.57 11.21 7.69
CA ILE A 186 -12.48 10.26 8.37
C ILE A 186 -12.32 10.32 9.89
N TYR A 187 -13.43 10.19 10.60
CA TYR A 187 -13.49 10.32 12.05
C TYR A 187 -14.45 9.29 12.66
N HIS A 188 -14.04 8.60 13.72
CA HIS A 188 -14.91 7.70 14.49
C HIS A 188 -15.63 6.64 13.65
N LEU A 189 -14.89 5.99 12.75
CA LEU A 189 -15.43 4.93 11.88
C LEU A 189 -14.84 3.58 12.26
N ASP A 190 -15.70 2.57 12.33
CA ASP A 190 -15.35 1.16 12.33
C ASP A 190 -15.69 0.59 10.95
N ILE A 191 -14.66 0.36 10.14
CA ILE A 191 -14.79 -0.06 8.74
C ILE A 191 -14.59 -1.57 8.64
N ASP A 192 -15.62 -2.26 8.17
CA ASP A 192 -15.59 -3.70 7.95
C ASP A 192 -14.44 -4.13 7.01
N PRO A 193 -13.85 -5.32 7.23
CA PRO A 193 -12.85 -5.89 6.32
C PRO A 193 -13.32 -5.97 4.86
N GLY A 194 -12.40 -5.70 3.93
CA GLY A 194 -12.68 -5.76 2.51
C GLY A 194 -13.58 -4.64 2.02
N THR A 195 -13.47 -3.45 2.60
CA THR A 195 -14.18 -2.26 2.12
C THR A 195 -13.25 -1.42 1.26
N VAL A 196 -13.61 -1.20 0.00
CA VAL A 196 -12.94 -0.26 -0.90
C VAL A 196 -13.81 0.98 -1.01
N TRP A 197 -13.35 2.10 -0.46
CA TRP A 197 -14.08 3.35 -0.40
C TRP A 197 -13.24 4.50 -0.96
N VAL A 198 -13.71 5.08 -2.06
CA VAL A 198 -13.12 6.27 -2.68
C VAL A 198 -14.18 7.36 -2.70
N ASN A 199 -13.95 8.42 -1.95
CA ASN A 199 -14.87 9.54 -1.84
C ASN A 199 -14.13 10.83 -2.14
N SER A 200 -14.60 11.54 -3.16
CA SER A 200 -14.23 12.91 -3.43
C SER A 200 -15.45 13.78 -3.13
N PRO A 201 -15.49 14.47 -1.96
CA PRO A 201 -16.65 15.24 -1.54
C PRO A 201 -17.15 16.17 -2.66
N HIS A 202 -18.46 16.15 -2.89
CA HIS A 202 -19.16 16.90 -3.96
C HIS A 202 -18.90 16.44 -5.40
N ASN A 203 -18.01 15.48 -5.64
CA ASN A 203 -17.74 14.95 -6.98
C ASN A 203 -18.30 13.54 -7.15
N PHE A 204 -17.86 12.59 -6.33
CA PHE A 204 -18.30 11.20 -6.38
C PHE A 204 -18.03 10.44 -5.08
N ASN A 205 -18.72 9.31 -4.94
CA ASN A 205 -18.53 8.32 -3.89
C ASN A 205 -18.60 6.91 -4.50
N PHE A 206 -17.48 6.19 -4.51
CA PHE A 206 -17.36 4.79 -4.90
C PHE A 206 -17.23 3.93 -3.64
N LEU A 207 -18.08 2.92 -3.49
CA LEU A 207 -18.05 1.99 -2.39
C LEU A 207 -18.21 0.56 -2.90
N TYR A 208 -17.25 -0.30 -2.59
CA TYR A 208 -17.36 -1.74 -2.80
C TYR A 208 -17.07 -2.47 -1.49
N THR A 209 -17.83 -3.53 -1.22
CA THR A 209 -17.60 -4.39 -0.05
C THR A 209 -17.45 -5.84 -0.51
N TYR A 210 -16.33 -6.47 -0.16
CA TYR A 210 -16.08 -7.87 -0.47
C TYR A 210 -17.09 -8.80 0.20
N PRO A 211 -17.39 -9.96 -0.42
CA PRO A 211 -17.98 -11.08 0.31
C PRO A 211 -16.96 -11.64 1.32
N VAL A 212 -17.19 -11.43 2.62
CA VAL A 212 -16.24 -11.76 3.71
C VAL A 212 -15.70 -13.20 3.63
N LYS A 213 -16.59 -14.19 3.41
CA LYS A 213 -16.21 -15.61 3.34
C LYS A 213 -15.28 -15.93 2.15
N GLN A 214 -15.42 -15.21 1.04
CA GLN A 214 -14.59 -15.40 -0.13
C GLN A 214 -13.27 -14.66 0.04
N LEU A 215 -13.30 -13.44 0.59
CA LEU A 215 -12.09 -12.67 0.89
C LEU A 215 -11.17 -13.39 1.89
N SER A 216 -11.76 -14.09 2.88
CA SER A 216 -10.97 -14.76 3.92
C SER A 216 -10.01 -15.82 3.42
N GLN A 217 -10.14 -16.28 2.17
CA GLN A 217 -9.17 -17.19 1.53
C GLN A 217 -7.85 -16.47 1.21
N TYR A 218 -7.92 -15.19 0.86
CA TYR A 218 -6.78 -14.38 0.47
C TYR A 218 -6.14 -13.68 1.66
N VAL A 219 -6.97 -13.21 2.59
CA VAL A 219 -6.56 -12.41 3.74
C VAL A 219 -7.61 -12.48 4.83
N SER A 220 -7.20 -12.95 6.01
CA SER A 220 -8.03 -13.00 7.21
C SER A 220 -7.15 -13.00 8.45
N LEU A 221 -7.79 -12.90 9.61
CA LEU A 221 -7.19 -13.19 10.90
C LEU A 221 -7.71 -14.55 11.40
N SER A 222 -6.87 -15.30 12.13
CA SER A 222 -7.27 -16.51 12.85
C SER A 222 -8.08 -16.15 14.11
N PRO A 223 -8.68 -17.12 14.84
CA PRO A 223 -9.29 -16.85 16.15
C PRO A 223 -8.32 -16.22 17.17
N GLU A 224 -7.03 -16.53 17.05
CA GLU A 224 -5.92 -15.96 17.82
C GLU A 224 -5.41 -14.64 17.24
N HIS A 225 -6.09 -14.07 16.23
CA HIS A 225 -5.74 -12.80 15.58
C HIS A 225 -4.39 -12.82 14.84
N ILE A 226 -3.96 -14.00 14.39
CA ILE A 226 -2.77 -14.15 13.54
C ILE A 226 -3.19 -13.97 12.07
N PRO A 227 -2.52 -13.07 11.31
CA PRO A 227 -2.81 -12.91 9.89
C PRO A 227 -2.48 -14.16 9.07
N TRP A 228 -3.38 -14.54 8.16
CA TRP A 228 -3.23 -15.70 7.27
C TRP A 228 -3.98 -15.50 5.94
N GLY A 229 -3.66 -16.35 4.97
CA GLY A 229 -4.31 -16.39 3.65
C GLY A 229 -3.31 -16.37 2.50
N THR A 230 -3.79 -16.56 1.27
CA THR A 230 -2.96 -16.67 0.07
C THR A 230 -1.97 -15.51 -0.11
N LEU A 231 -2.35 -14.28 0.27
CA LEU A 231 -1.47 -13.12 0.13
C LEU A 231 -0.26 -13.18 1.09
N PHE A 232 -0.44 -13.75 2.27
CA PHE A 232 0.65 -13.97 3.24
C PHE A 232 1.58 -15.06 2.75
N ASP A 233 1.02 -16.21 2.37
CA ASP A 233 1.79 -17.34 1.82
C ASP A 233 2.60 -16.89 0.60
N PHE A 234 1.99 -16.08 -0.27
CA PHE A 234 2.67 -15.49 -1.42
C PHE A 234 3.90 -14.69 -0.98
N ILE A 235 3.76 -13.70 -0.09
CA ILE A 235 4.93 -12.89 0.32
C ILE A 235 5.98 -13.75 1.03
N ASP A 236 5.56 -14.67 1.89
CA ASP A 236 6.47 -15.54 2.62
C ASP A 236 7.28 -16.46 1.71
N ASN A 237 6.72 -16.92 0.59
CA ASN A 237 7.42 -17.73 -0.40
C ASN A 237 8.50 -16.94 -1.18
N HIS A 238 8.45 -15.60 -1.17
CA HIS A 238 9.39 -14.76 -1.94
C HIS A 238 10.38 -13.97 -1.06
N LYS A 239 10.20 -13.96 0.27
CA LYS A 239 11.02 -13.15 1.19
C LYS A 239 12.52 -13.45 1.18
N GLU A 240 12.91 -14.70 0.91
CA GLU A 240 14.32 -15.11 0.89
C GLU A 240 15.11 -14.41 -0.23
N ALA A 241 14.45 -14.13 -1.36
CA ALA A 241 15.08 -13.42 -2.46
C ALA A 241 15.47 -11.98 -2.09
N PHE A 242 14.66 -11.30 -1.27
CA PHE A 242 15.01 -9.98 -0.74
C PHE A 242 16.20 -10.05 0.20
N GLN A 243 16.31 -11.09 1.04
CA GLN A 243 17.46 -11.26 1.93
C GLN A 243 18.78 -11.31 1.14
N ARG A 244 18.81 -11.99 -0.02
CA ARG A 244 19.98 -12.03 -0.91
C ARG A 244 20.42 -10.64 -1.39
N VAL A 245 19.46 -9.76 -1.70
CA VAL A 245 19.74 -8.39 -2.16
C VAL A 245 20.37 -7.54 -1.06
N PHE A 246 19.98 -7.76 0.19
CA PHE A 246 20.58 -7.05 1.33
C PHE A 246 21.92 -7.65 1.79
N ASP A 247 22.12 -8.97 1.60
CA ASP A 247 23.34 -9.67 2.04
C ASP A 247 24.50 -9.59 1.03
N VAL A 248 24.20 -9.47 -0.27
CA VAL A 248 25.19 -9.61 -1.33
C VAL A 248 25.39 -8.29 -2.08
N VAL A 249 26.59 -7.71 -1.94
CA VAL A 249 27.00 -6.48 -2.63
C VAL A 249 27.14 -6.68 -4.16
N ASN A 250 27.25 -7.92 -4.64
CA ASN A 250 27.38 -8.28 -6.05
C ASN A 250 26.25 -9.24 -6.50
N LEU A 251 25.11 -8.69 -6.92
CA LEU A 251 24.10 -9.46 -7.66
C LEU A 251 24.63 -9.81 -9.07
N GLU A 252 24.14 -10.91 -9.65
CA GLU A 252 24.42 -11.24 -11.05
C GLU A 252 23.96 -10.09 -11.94
N ALA A 253 24.84 -9.66 -12.85
CA ALA A 253 24.56 -8.50 -13.69
C ALA A 253 23.44 -8.82 -14.68
N ILE A 254 22.41 -7.96 -14.71
CA ILE A 254 21.41 -7.95 -15.79
C ILE A 254 22.13 -7.54 -17.08
N GLU A 255 21.91 -8.31 -18.16
CA GLU A 255 22.68 -8.20 -19.41
C GLU A 255 22.78 -6.78 -19.97
N SER A 256 21.74 -5.96 -19.84
CA SER A 256 21.82 -4.52 -20.07
C SER A 256 20.64 -3.78 -19.45
N ILE A 257 20.91 -2.76 -18.64
CA ILE A 257 19.91 -1.77 -18.21
C ILE A 257 20.07 -0.54 -19.11
N PRO A 258 19.03 -0.06 -19.80
CA PRO A 258 19.12 1.13 -20.62
C PRO A 258 19.56 2.36 -19.82
N ALA A 259 20.32 3.27 -20.43
CA ALA A 259 20.83 4.47 -19.76
C ALA A 259 19.73 5.44 -19.30
N THR A 260 18.52 5.30 -19.85
CA THR A 260 17.34 6.08 -19.49
C THR A 260 16.48 5.41 -18.43
N ALA A 261 16.76 4.15 -18.07
CA ALA A 261 16.05 3.41 -17.04
C ALA A 261 16.73 3.59 -15.67
N SER A 262 15.93 3.51 -14.61
CA SER A 262 16.40 3.56 -13.22
C SER A 262 16.00 2.26 -12.52
N LEU A 263 16.99 1.47 -12.15
CA LEU A 263 16.82 0.27 -11.34
C LEU A 263 17.44 0.51 -9.97
N ASP A 264 16.61 0.48 -8.93
CA ASP A 264 17.10 0.52 -7.56
C ASP A 264 17.86 -0.77 -7.21
N ARG A 265 18.99 -0.63 -6.54
CA ARG A 265 19.84 -1.75 -6.11
C ARG A 265 19.18 -2.68 -5.09
N TYR A 266 18.13 -2.21 -4.43
CA TYR A 266 17.37 -2.95 -3.41
C TYR A 266 16.09 -3.59 -3.99
N ALA A 267 15.91 -3.56 -5.31
CA ALA A 267 14.91 -4.37 -5.99
C ALA A 267 15.42 -5.80 -6.20
N VAL A 268 14.52 -6.78 -6.20
CA VAL A 268 14.82 -8.14 -6.67
C VAL A 268 14.53 -8.19 -8.16
N VAL A 269 15.55 -8.42 -8.98
CA VAL A 269 15.37 -8.65 -10.41
C VAL A 269 16.08 -9.94 -10.78
N LEU A 270 15.28 -10.97 -11.07
CA LEU A 270 15.80 -12.28 -11.43
C LEU A 270 16.17 -12.35 -12.93
N PRO A 271 17.09 -13.26 -13.31
CA PRO A 271 17.51 -13.46 -14.70
C PRO A 271 16.30 -13.62 -15.64
N THR A 272 16.48 -13.27 -16.91
CA THR A 272 15.47 -13.23 -18.00
C THR A 272 14.51 -12.02 -18.01
N THR A 273 14.47 -11.22 -16.94
CA THR A 273 13.73 -9.96 -16.93
C THR A 273 14.31 -8.98 -17.94
N LYS A 274 13.45 -8.37 -18.76
CA LYS A 274 13.83 -7.36 -19.77
C LYS A 274 13.29 -5.99 -19.38
N ILE A 275 14.16 -4.99 -19.44
CA ILE A 275 13.88 -3.61 -19.03
C ILE A 275 14.13 -2.70 -20.24
N GLU A 276 13.11 -1.97 -20.66
CA GLU A 276 13.22 -0.98 -21.74
C GLU A 276 13.52 0.45 -21.25
N ASP A 277 13.59 1.39 -22.19
CA ASP A 277 13.88 2.81 -21.93
C ASP A 277 12.88 3.45 -20.95
N ASN A 278 13.38 4.37 -20.13
CA ASN A 278 12.59 5.16 -19.16
C ASN A 278 11.78 4.31 -18.16
N VAL A 279 12.15 3.04 -17.96
CA VAL A 279 11.53 2.22 -16.92
C VAL A 279 12.07 2.62 -15.56
N LEU A 280 11.19 2.74 -14.57
CA LEU A 280 11.54 2.95 -13.17
C LEU A 280 11.20 1.68 -12.38
N ILE A 281 12.18 1.14 -11.67
CA ILE A 281 12.01 0.02 -10.75
C ILE A 281 12.53 0.47 -9.39
N ALA A 282 11.60 0.68 -8.47
CA ALA A 282 11.90 1.15 -7.14
C ALA A 282 12.38 0.00 -6.22
N GLN A 283 13.00 0.36 -5.09
CA GLN A 283 13.46 -0.61 -4.11
C GLN A 283 12.31 -1.51 -3.62
N ARG A 284 12.61 -2.76 -3.23
CA ARG A 284 11.58 -3.74 -2.86
C ARG A 284 10.57 -4.13 -3.94
N ALA A 285 10.69 -3.64 -5.17
CA ALA A 285 10.01 -4.28 -6.29
C ALA A 285 10.60 -5.68 -6.53
N TYR A 286 9.74 -6.65 -6.86
CA TYR A 286 10.13 -8.02 -7.19
C TYR A 286 9.79 -8.31 -8.65
N LEU A 287 10.80 -8.58 -9.47
CA LEU A 287 10.64 -8.89 -10.89
C LEU A 287 11.24 -10.26 -11.21
N GLU A 288 10.45 -11.11 -11.85
CA GLU A 288 10.86 -12.44 -12.30
C GLU A 288 10.29 -12.73 -13.68
N ASN A 289 11.15 -13.17 -14.61
CA ASN A 289 10.77 -13.61 -15.96
C ASN A 289 9.74 -12.69 -16.63
N SER A 290 10.00 -11.38 -16.56
CA SER A 290 9.02 -10.37 -16.97
C SER A 290 9.60 -9.37 -17.98
N PHE A 291 8.74 -8.80 -18.80
CA PHE A 291 9.08 -7.73 -19.73
C PHE A 291 8.44 -6.43 -19.27
N LEU A 292 9.27 -5.42 -19.01
CA LEU A 292 8.84 -4.07 -18.68
C LEU A 292 9.11 -3.17 -19.88
N GLY A 293 8.06 -2.92 -20.67
CA GLY A 293 8.09 -2.02 -21.81
C GLY A 293 8.31 -0.57 -21.41
N LYS A 294 8.71 0.25 -22.39
CA LYS A 294 9.09 1.65 -22.22
C LYS A 294 8.20 2.43 -21.26
N GLY A 295 8.82 3.15 -20.32
CA GLY A 295 8.10 4.04 -19.39
C GLY A 295 7.29 3.35 -18.30
N SER A 296 7.40 2.02 -18.15
CA SER A 296 6.73 1.31 -17.07
C SER A 296 7.35 1.65 -15.71
N ASN A 297 6.55 1.62 -14.64
CA ASN A 297 6.93 1.92 -13.28
C ASN A 297 6.51 0.78 -12.35
N ALA A 298 7.50 0.11 -11.75
CA ALA A 298 7.30 -0.87 -10.69
C ALA A 298 7.63 -0.22 -9.34
N GLN A 299 6.58 0.06 -8.56
CA GLN A 299 6.72 0.68 -7.25
C GLN A 299 7.06 -0.34 -6.15
N GLU A 300 7.26 0.17 -4.95
CA GLU A 300 7.79 -0.61 -3.84
C GLU A 300 6.80 -1.62 -3.30
N ASN A 301 7.33 -2.78 -2.90
CA ASN A 301 6.57 -3.96 -2.48
C ASN A 301 5.67 -4.55 -3.58
N CYS A 302 5.77 -4.09 -4.83
CA CYS A 302 5.05 -4.71 -5.95
C CYS A 302 5.77 -5.98 -6.44
N PHE A 303 5.02 -6.89 -7.06
CA PHE A 303 5.51 -8.13 -7.64
C PHE A 303 5.07 -8.24 -9.10
N ILE A 304 5.99 -8.54 -10.00
CA ILE A 304 5.73 -8.75 -11.43
C ILE A 304 6.45 -10.04 -11.85
N ILE A 305 5.68 -11.09 -12.05
CA ILE A 305 6.18 -12.46 -12.25
C ILE A 305 5.56 -13.02 -13.53
N ASN A 306 6.38 -13.58 -14.43
CA ASN A 306 5.94 -14.19 -15.68
C ASN A 306 5.02 -13.27 -16.50
N SER A 307 5.27 -11.96 -16.51
CA SER A 307 4.32 -10.96 -16.99
C SER A 307 4.92 -10.04 -18.05
N HIS A 308 4.07 -9.54 -18.95
CA HIS A 308 4.46 -8.65 -20.04
C HIS A 308 3.71 -7.32 -19.94
N LEU A 309 4.44 -6.26 -19.62
CA LEU A 309 3.93 -4.89 -19.56
C LEU A 309 4.31 -4.17 -20.85
N SER A 310 3.32 -3.83 -21.68
CA SER A 310 3.59 -3.26 -23.02
C SER A 310 4.20 -1.84 -22.99
N GLY A 311 4.07 -1.10 -21.88
CA GLY A 311 4.72 0.21 -21.69
C GLY A 311 3.81 1.27 -21.07
N PHE A 312 4.41 2.23 -20.37
CA PHE A 312 3.72 3.28 -19.59
C PHE A 312 2.78 2.73 -18.51
N ASN A 313 3.00 1.50 -18.08
CA ASN A 313 2.20 0.85 -17.05
C ASN A 313 2.72 1.24 -15.68
N VAL A 314 1.82 1.47 -14.72
CA VAL A 314 2.19 1.77 -13.34
C VAL A 314 1.61 0.68 -12.44
N THR A 315 2.49 0.02 -11.69
CA THR A 315 2.13 -1.01 -10.71
C THR A 315 2.35 -0.44 -9.32
N ALA A 316 1.27 -0.13 -8.61
CA ALA A 316 1.31 0.55 -7.32
C ALA A 316 1.82 -0.35 -6.18
N HIS A 317 2.03 0.25 -5.01
CA HIS A 317 2.56 -0.44 -3.84
C HIS A 317 1.77 -1.70 -3.47
N GLY A 318 2.50 -2.79 -3.24
CA GLY A 318 1.91 -4.07 -2.82
C GLY A 318 1.12 -4.83 -3.90
N ALA A 319 0.93 -4.26 -5.09
CA ALA A 319 0.26 -4.92 -6.19
C ALA A 319 1.09 -6.09 -6.75
N LYS A 320 0.42 -7.14 -7.18
CA LYS A 320 1.03 -8.41 -7.59
C LYS A 320 0.46 -8.82 -8.93
N LEU A 321 1.32 -8.99 -9.92
CA LEU A 321 1.00 -9.40 -11.28
C LEU A 321 1.69 -10.74 -11.56
N ILE A 322 0.91 -11.80 -11.80
CA ILE A 322 1.41 -13.14 -12.08
C ILE A 322 0.78 -13.61 -13.39
N CYS A 323 1.61 -14.05 -14.35
CA CYS A 323 1.16 -14.57 -15.64
C CYS A 323 0.19 -13.61 -16.36
N THR A 324 0.55 -12.33 -16.40
CA THR A 324 -0.33 -11.24 -16.84
C THR A 324 0.25 -10.50 -18.04
N HIS A 325 -0.60 -10.14 -19.01
CA HIS A 325 -0.26 -9.28 -20.15
C HIS A 325 -1.00 -7.95 -20.02
N LEU A 326 -0.26 -6.88 -19.75
CA LEU A 326 -0.82 -5.54 -19.71
C LEU A 326 -0.58 -4.85 -21.05
N GLY A 327 -1.66 -4.29 -21.61
CA GLY A 327 -1.61 -3.27 -22.66
C GLY A 327 -0.84 -2.04 -22.19
N SER A 328 -0.79 -0.99 -23.01
CA SER A 328 -0.06 0.22 -22.63
C SER A 328 -0.91 1.15 -21.74
N GLY A 329 -0.28 1.83 -20.79
CA GLY A 329 -0.94 2.83 -19.95
C GLY A 329 -1.95 2.24 -18.96
N VAL A 330 -1.78 0.99 -18.57
CA VAL A 330 -2.58 0.34 -17.52
C VAL A 330 -2.10 0.78 -16.15
N PHE A 331 -3.03 1.17 -15.28
CA PHE A 331 -2.76 1.44 -13.87
C PHE A 331 -3.24 0.26 -13.02
N THR A 332 -2.34 -0.32 -12.21
CA THR A 332 -2.69 -1.34 -11.22
C THR A 332 -2.60 -0.76 -9.81
N GLY A 333 -3.74 -0.61 -9.13
CA GLY A 333 -3.83 0.01 -7.81
C GLY A 333 -3.26 -0.82 -6.65
N PHE A 334 -3.12 -0.18 -5.49
CA PHE A 334 -2.53 -0.73 -4.26
C PHE A 334 -3.00 -2.13 -3.92
N ASN A 335 -2.10 -2.99 -3.45
CA ASN A 335 -2.41 -4.33 -2.93
C ASN A 335 -3.24 -5.26 -3.85
N SER A 336 -3.42 -4.90 -5.13
CA SER A 336 -4.15 -5.74 -6.08
C SER A 336 -3.43 -7.07 -6.29
N PHE A 337 -4.19 -8.13 -6.51
CA PHE A 337 -3.67 -9.47 -6.76
C PHE A 337 -4.24 -9.98 -8.09
N ILE A 338 -3.45 -9.87 -9.16
CA ILE A 338 -3.80 -10.36 -10.49
C ILE A 338 -3.01 -11.64 -10.72
N TYR A 339 -3.69 -12.77 -10.57
CA TYR A 339 -3.14 -14.10 -10.61
C TYR A 339 -3.73 -14.87 -11.80
N GLY A 340 -2.96 -14.90 -12.89
CA GLY A 340 -3.14 -15.84 -13.98
C GLY A 340 -2.27 -17.08 -13.81
N LYS A 341 -2.39 -18.01 -14.76
CA LYS A 341 -1.52 -19.18 -14.92
C LYS A 341 -0.91 -19.20 -16.31
N GLU A 342 0.13 -20.00 -16.51
CA GLU A 342 0.78 -20.11 -17.84
C GLU A 342 -0.21 -20.56 -18.93
N ASP A 343 -1.14 -21.47 -18.59
CA ASP A 343 -2.20 -21.97 -19.47
C ASP A 343 -3.50 -21.15 -19.39
N ALA A 344 -3.59 -20.22 -18.43
CA ALA A 344 -4.72 -19.33 -18.20
C ALA A 344 -4.25 -17.91 -17.87
N PRO A 345 -3.63 -17.18 -18.83
CA PRO A 345 -3.12 -15.85 -18.56
C PRO A 345 -4.25 -14.83 -18.41
N VAL A 346 -3.99 -13.78 -17.63
CA VAL A 346 -4.85 -12.58 -17.61
C VAL A 346 -4.32 -11.58 -18.63
N SER A 347 -5.17 -11.12 -19.54
CA SER A 347 -4.84 -10.02 -20.46
C SER A 347 -5.66 -8.78 -20.09
N VAL A 348 -5.01 -7.64 -19.94
CA VAL A 348 -5.64 -6.36 -19.62
C VAL A 348 -5.39 -5.38 -20.75
N GLY A 349 -6.46 -4.89 -21.36
CA GLY A 349 -6.43 -3.95 -22.46
C GLY A 349 -5.79 -2.61 -22.11
N LYS A 350 -5.41 -1.87 -23.15
CA LYS A 350 -4.78 -0.55 -23.07
C LYS A 350 -5.64 0.43 -22.27
N GLY A 351 -5.00 1.25 -21.44
CA GLY A 351 -5.66 2.37 -20.75
C GLY A 351 -6.67 1.95 -19.68
N SER A 352 -6.70 0.67 -19.33
CA SER A 352 -7.57 0.16 -18.27
C SER A 352 -7.02 0.49 -16.88
N ILE A 353 -7.92 0.61 -15.92
CA ILE A 353 -7.65 0.95 -14.53
C ILE A 353 -8.11 -0.22 -13.67
N ILE A 354 -7.15 -0.87 -13.01
CA ILE A 354 -7.43 -1.87 -11.98
C ILE A 354 -7.43 -1.13 -10.64
N MET A 355 -8.61 -1.01 -10.03
CA MET A 355 -8.78 -0.29 -8.78
C MET A 355 -7.97 -0.91 -7.65
N PRO A 356 -7.62 -0.13 -6.61
CA PRO A 356 -6.97 -0.64 -5.42
C PRO A 356 -7.70 -1.86 -4.84
N HIS A 357 -6.90 -2.80 -4.33
CA HIS A 357 -7.32 -4.03 -3.66
C HIS A 357 -8.10 -4.99 -4.56
N THR A 358 -8.04 -4.86 -5.89
CA THR A 358 -8.72 -5.81 -6.80
C THR A 358 -8.05 -7.18 -6.76
N ILE A 359 -8.86 -8.24 -6.71
CA ILE A 359 -8.40 -9.64 -6.77
C ILE A 359 -8.94 -10.27 -8.04
N ILE A 360 -8.04 -10.66 -8.94
CA ILE A 360 -8.31 -11.47 -10.12
C ILE A 360 -7.58 -12.80 -9.92
N ASP A 361 -8.31 -13.89 -9.79
CA ASP A 361 -7.75 -15.22 -9.53
C ASP A 361 -8.46 -16.24 -10.41
N ILE A 362 -7.88 -16.49 -11.58
CA ILE A 362 -8.54 -17.21 -12.67
C ILE A 362 -7.95 -18.59 -12.91
N ASP A 363 -8.84 -19.55 -13.21
CA ASP A 363 -8.48 -20.88 -13.68
C ASP A 363 -8.55 -21.02 -15.22
N GLU A 364 -9.16 -20.05 -15.90
CA GLU A 364 -9.35 -20.01 -17.35
C GLU A 364 -8.89 -18.65 -17.91
N PRO A 365 -8.34 -18.58 -19.14
CA PRO A 365 -7.88 -17.31 -19.72
C PRO A 365 -8.95 -16.21 -19.62
N LEU A 366 -8.55 -15.03 -19.16
CA LEU A 366 -9.44 -13.88 -19.00
C LEU A 366 -8.90 -12.69 -19.77
N GLU A 367 -9.75 -12.09 -20.60
CA GLU A 367 -9.43 -10.87 -21.36
C GLU A 367 -10.31 -9.72 -20.87
N ILE A 368 -9.65 -8.68 -20.35
CA ILE A 368 -10.26 -7.41 -19.98
C ILE A 368 -10.04 -6.46 -21.16
N PRO A 369 -11.10 -5.87 -21.75
CA PRO A 369 -10.93 -4.99 -22.91
C PRO A 369 -10.22 -3.67 -22.58
N ASP A 370 -9.87 -2.92 -23.62
CA ASP A 370 -9.28 -1.58 -23.52
C ASP A 370 -10.21 -0.58 -22.81
N ASN A 371 -9.64 0.32 -22.01
CA ASN A 371 -10.34 1.41 -21.33
C ASN A 371 -11.49 0.91 -20.45
N TYR A 372 -11.18 -0.02 -19.54
CA TYR A 372 -12.11 -0.51 -18.52
C TYR A 372 -11.64 -0.13 -17.12
N LEU A 373 -12.58 0.24 -16.26
CA LEU A 373 -12.41 0.28 -14.82
C LEU A 373 -12.79 -1.10 -14.26
N VAL A 374 -11.94 -1.68 -13.41
CA VAL A 374 -12.09 -3.04 -12.86
C VAL A 374 -11.87 -3.00 -11.35
N TRP A 375 -12.69 -3.72 -10.59
CA TRP A 375 -12.62 -3.76 -9.13
C TRP A 375 -12.96 -5.15 -8.56
N GLY A 376 -12.89 -5.30 -7.24
CA GLY A 376 -13.52 -6.41 -6.53
C GLY A 376 -12.87 -7.78 -6.73
N LEU A 377 -13.68 -8.85 -6.58
CA LEU A 377 -13.26 -10.24 -6.73
C LEU A 377 -13.70 -10.80 -8.09
N ILE A 378 -12.74 -11.29 -8.88
CA ILE A 378 -12.96 -11.81 -10.24
C ILE A 378 -12.26 -13.16 -10.39
N ARG A 379 -13.03 -14.23 -10.52
CA ARG A 379 -12.50 -15.59 -10.71
C ARG A 379 -12.94 -16.24 -12.02
N ASN A 380 -13.76 -15.53 -12.80
CA ASN A 380 -14.29 -15.98 -14.08
C ASN A 380 -14.88 -14.78 -14.83
N SER A 381 -15.20 -14.99 -16.12
CA SER A 381 -15.74 -13.94 -17.00
C SER A 381 -17.08 -13.36 -16.54
N ARG A 382 -17.88 -14.12 -15.76
CA ARG A 382 -19.11 -13.60 -15.18
C ARG A 382 -18.83 -12.60 -14.07
N GLU A 383 -17.93 -12.95 -13.15
CA GLU A 383 -17.50 -12.03 -12.09
C GLU A 383 -16.80 -10.79 -12.68
N LEU A 384 -16.10 -10.91 -13.81
CA LEU A 384 -15.57 -9.74 -14.53
C LEU A 384 -16.70 -8.80 -15.00
N MET A 385 -17.77 -9.32 -15.59
CA MET A 385 -18.92 -8.49 -16.00
C MET A 385 -19.60 -7.79 -14.81
N GLU A 386 -19.61 -8.43 -13.64
CA GLU A 386 -20.19 -7.87 -12.41
C GLU A 386 -19.24 -6.89 -11.69
N ASN A 387 -17.95 -6.87 -12.02
CA ASN A 387 -16.96 -6.02 -11.36
C ASN A 387 -16.05 -5.25 -12.35
N SER A 388 -16.61 -4.87 -13.49
CA SER A 388 -15.95 -3.95 -14.42
C SER A 388 -16.97 -3.09 -15.13
N VAL A 389 -16.54 -1.96 -15.69
CA VAL A 389 -17.32 -1.10 -16.58
C VAL A 389 -16.38 -0.43 -17.58
N SER A 390 -16.81 -0.21 -18.82
CA SER A 390 -16.00 0.58 -19.74
C SER A 390 -15.95 2.04 -19.29
N LEU A 391 -14.84 2.73 -19.49
CA LEU A 391 -14.71 4.15 -19.12
C LEU A 391 -15.74 5.00 -19.87
N ASN A 392 -16.04 4.68 -21.14
CA ASN A 392 -17.09 5.33 -21.92
C ASN A 392 -18.51 5.15 -21.34
N GLU A 393 -18.78 4.05 -20.62
CA GLU A 393 -20.05 3.86 -19.92
C GLU A 393 -20.06 4.62 -18.60
N LEU A 394 -18.96 4.56 -17.85
CA LEU A 394 -18.79 5.28 -16.58
C LEU A 394 -18.94 6.80 -16.76
N GLU A 395 -18.31 7.38 -17.77
CA GLU A 395 -18.38 8.82 -18.08
C GLU A 395 -19.82 9.34 -18.27
N LYS A 396 -20.77 8.47 -18.65
CA LYS A 396 -22.18 8.84 -18.89
C LYS A 396 -23.02 8.88 -17.62
N ILE A 397 -22.45 8.49 -16.48
CA ILE A 397 -23.14 8.39 -15.20
C ILE A 397 -23.08 9.75 -14.52
N GLU A 398 -24.25 10.35 -14.28
CA GLU A 398 -24.38 11.70 -13.71
C GLU A 398 -24.91 11.71 -12.27
N THR A 399 -25.45 10.58 -11.79
CA THR A 399 -26.10 10.52 -10.46
C THR A 399 -25.65 9.33 -9.63
N SER A 400 -25.93 8.11 -10.07
CA SER A 400 -25.57 6.91 -9.33
C SER A 400 -25.77 5.66 -10.18
N PHE A 401 -25.04 4.61 -9.84
CA PHE A 401 -25.31 3.26 -10.34
C PHE A 401 -24.81 2.22 -9.34
N SER A 402 -25.31 1.01 -9.48
CA SER A 402 -24.80 -0.14 -8.75
C SER A 402 -24.51 -1.26 -9.72
N ARG A 403 -23.41 -1.98 -9.48
CA ARG A 403 -23.04 -3.17 -10.25
C ARG A 403 -22.42 -4.18 -9.30
N GLY A 404 -23.04 -5.36 -9.18
CA GLY A 404 -22.66 -6.35 -8.19
C GLY A 404 -22.77 -5.79 -6.76
N ARG A 405 -21.65 -5.78 -6.04
CA ARG A 405 -21.52 -5.24 -4.67
C ARG A 405 -20.93 -3.84 -4.62
N MET A 406 -20.71 -3.22 -5.78
CA MET A 406 -20.26 -1.85 -5.89
C MET A 406 -21.47 -0.92 -6.02
N HIS A 407 -21.40 0.18 -5.28
CA HIS A 407 -22.29 1.31 -5.37
C HIS A 407 -21.48 2.57 -5.66
N PHE A 408 -21.94 3.34 -6.63
CA PHE A 408 -21.35 4.61 -7.02
C PHE A 408 -22.41 5.71 -7.01
N GLU A 409 -22.04 6.88 -6.50
CA GLU A 409 -22.81 8.12 -6.54
C GLU A 409 -21.94 9.26 -7.07
N GLY A 410 -22.55 10.21 -7.77
CA GLY A 410 -21.87 11.37 -8.38
C GLY A 410 -21.63 11.20 -9.88
N LYS A 411 -20.61 11.90 -10.38
CA LYS A 411 -20.28 11.98 -11.80
C LYS A 411 -19.17 11.02 -12.15
N GLY A 412 -19.43 10.07 -13.03
CA GLY A 412 -18.44 9.07 -13.43
C GLY A 412 -17.24 9.66 -14.14
N LEU A 413 -17.38 10.80 -14.84
CA LEU A 413 -16.25 11.54 -15.43
C LEU A 413 -15.27 12.10 -14.37
N SER A 414 -15.70 12.25 -13.12
CA SER A 414 -14.87 12.80 -12.03
C SER A 414 -14.11 11.72 -11.26
N LEU A 415 -14.49 10.45 -11.39
CA LEU A 415 -13.74 9.29 -10.92
C LEU A 415 -12.64 8.97 -11.93
#